data_AF-A0A6G6J204-F1
#
_entry.id   AF-A0A6G6J204-F1
#
_cell.length_a   1.000
_cell.length_b   1.000
_cell.length_c   1.000
_cell.angle_alpha   90.00
_cell.angle_beta   90.00
_cell.angle_gamma   90.00
#
_symmetry.space_group_name_H-M   'P 1'
#
loop_
_entity.id
_entity.type
_entity.pdbx_description
1 polymer ?
#
loop_
_entity_poly.entity_id
_entity_poly.type
_entity_poly.pdbx_seq_one_letter_code
_entity_poly.pdbx_strand_id
1 'polypeptide(L)'
;MIFKKVLLSLLLLSELALAGASLGEQELNNALQARQTLQQLLSEQASETSPEAAAGLKSAALKAGFEMQRSLVSAAQSGHPVAQFYLAQLVDKQAIGNPKKREEYCQLIDKAAESGLLAAAVVQIYKCDDGFRKQDFGDREHHRMLSRLARMAEAKDANWRWYPLPLFMGMCVPPPERVSIPGSPIPIRPSRMTSYTEFQGEANLLVAILTIPTFGQVDEARSRIQKAQAQDCPGAEAFSEGLEKEIQSLKR
;
A
#
# COMPACT_ATOMS: atom_id res chain seq x y z
N MET A 1 -31.77 -33.22 13.63
CA MET A 1 -30.31 -33.42 13.85
C MET A 1 -29.39 -32.58 12.95
N ILE A 2 -29.85 -32.07 11.80
CA ILE A 2 -29.02 -31.31 10.84
C ILE A 2 -28.69 -29.89 11.34
N PHE A 3 -29.65 -29.20 11.99
CA PHE A 3 -29.46 -27.84 12.52
C PHE A 3 -28.36 -27.71 13.59
N LYS A 4 -28.20 -28.71 14.47
CA LYS A 4 -27.14 -28.71 15.50
C LYS A 4 -25.73 -28.87 14.91
N LYS A 5 -25.59 -29.59 13.79
CA LYS A 5 -24.29 -29.78 13.12
C LYS A 5 -23.84 -28.51 12.40
N VAL A 6 -24.77 -27.80 11.74
CA VAL A 6 -24.46 -26.52 11.07
C VAL A 6 -24.05 -25.43 12.07
N LEU A 7 -24.72 -25.34 13.23
CA LEU A 7 -24.36 -24.38 14.27
C LEU A 7 -22.97 -24.64 14.87
N LEU A 8 -22.61 -25.92 15.09
CA LEU A 8 -21.29 -26.28 15.62
C LEU A 8 -20.16 -25.97 14.62
N SER A 9 -20.40 -26.19 13.32
CA SER A 9 -19.44 -25.87 12.26
C SER A 9 -19.20 -24.37 12.11
N LEU A 10 -20.24 -23.54 12.28
CA LEU A 10 -20.13 -22.08 12.22
C LEU A 10 -19.33 -21.49 13.39
N LEU A 11 -19.49 -22.04 14.60
CA LEU A 11 -18.76 -21.63 15.80
C LEU A 11 -17.26 -21.98 15.72
N LEU A 12 -16.92 -23.19 15.23
CA LEU A 12 -15.53 -23.61 15.03
C LEU A 12 -14.79 -22.74 13.99
N LEU A 13 -15.48 -22.29 12.95
CA LEU A 13 -14.91 -21.39 11.93
C LEU A 13 -14.63 -19.98 12.49
N SER A 14 -15.43 -19.51 13.44
CA SER A 14 -15.24 -18.18 14.04
C SER A 14 -14.06 -18.14 15.01
N GLU A 15 -13.86 -19.19 15.81
CA GLU A 15 -12.73 -19.29 16.74
C GLU A 15 -11.38 -19.41 16.01
N LEU A 16 -11.32 -20.17 14.92
CA LEU A 16 -10.13 -20.28 14.08
C LEU A 16 -9.76 -18.94 13.40
N ALA A 17 -10.77 -18.16 12.98
CA ALA A 17 -10.55 -16.84 12.38
C ALA A 17 -10.05 -15.82 13.42
N LEU A 18 -10.58 -15.81 14.64
CA LEU A 18 -10.10 -14.95 15.72
C LEU A 18 -8.67 -15.32 16.16
N ALA A 19 -8.37 -16.61 16.30
CA ALA A 19 -7.02 -17.06 16.65
C ALA A 19 -5.99 -16.69 15.57
N GLY A 20 -6.33 -16.89 14.28
CA GLY A 20 -5.49 -16.47 13.15
C GLY A 20 -5.28 -14.96 13.09
N ALA A 21 -6.32 -14.16 13.40
CA ALA A 21 -6.22 -12.70 13.48
C ALA A 21 -5.29 -12.25 14.63
N SER A 22 -5.37 -12.88 15.80
CA SER A 22 -4.50 -12.56 16.94
C SER A 22 -3.02 -12.92 16.68
N LEU A 23 -2.76 -14.05 16.00
CA LEU A 23 -1.41 -14.45 15.63
C LEU A 23 -0.82 -13.51 14.57
N GLY A 24 -1.60 -13.16 13.54
CA GLY A 24 -1.16 -12.25 12.50
C GLY A 24 -0.81 -10.86 13.01
N GLU A 25 -1.59 -10.35 13.95
CA GLU A 25 -1.31 -9.08 14.60
C GLU A 25 -0.07 -9.15 15.49
N GLN A 26 0.09 -10.22 16.27
CA GLN A 26 1.28 -10.43 17.09
C GLN A 26 2.55 -10.46 16.23
N GLU A 27 2.54 -11.24 15.15
CA GLU A 27 3.69 -11.35 14.25
C GLU A 27 3.94 -10.04 13.47
N LEU A 28 2.89 -9.28 13.13
CA LEU A 28 3.08 -7.94 12.57
C LEU A 28 3.78 -7.02 13.59
N ASN A 29 3.36 -7.01 14.85
CA ASN A 29 4.00 -6.23 15.90
C ASN A 29 5.47 -6.62 16.09
N ASN A 30 5.78 -7.92 16.10
CA ASN A 30 7.15 -8.42 16.14
C ASN A 30 7.97 -7.89 14.96
N ALA A 31 7.40 -7.91 13.75
CA ALA A 31 8.06 -7.39 12.55
C ALA A 31 8.32 -5.88 12.63
N LEU A 32 7.35 -5.09 13.13
CA LEU A 32 7.49 -3.65 13.29
C LEU A 32 8.53 -3.28 14.36
N GLN A 33 8.59 -4.03 15.46
CA GLN A 33 9.64 -3.86 16.47
C GLN A 33 11.02 -4.20 15.91
N ALA A 34 11.17 -5.34 15.23
CA ALA A 34 12.42 -5.72 14.59
C ALA A 34 12.87 -4.69 13.53
N ARG A 35 11.92 -4.09 12.80
CA ARG A 35 12.19 -2.98 11.87
C ARG A 35 12.74 -1.74 12.59
N GLN A 36 12.14 -1.35 13.72
CA GLN A 36 12.64 -0.21 14.51
C GLN A 36 14.06 -0.46 15.00
N THR A 37 14.31 -1.65 15.55
CA THR A 37 15.66 -2.08 15.96
C THR A 37 16.65 -2.03 14.81
N LEU A 38 16.26 -2.54 13.63
CA LEU A 38 17.08 -2.48 12.42
C LEU A 38 17.42 -1.02 12.04
N GLN A 39 16.44 -0.12 12.04
CA GLN A 39 16.65 1.29 11.70
C GLN A 39 17.62 1.97 12.68
N GLN A 40 17.47 1.68 13.98
CA GLN A 40 18.38 2.19 15.00
C GLN A 40 19.82 1.69 14.77
N LEU A 41 20.00 0.38 14.59
CA LEU A 41 21.32 -0.22 14.36
C LEU A 41 22.01 0.33 13.10
N LEU A 42 21.25 0.53 12.02
CA LEU A 42 21.79 1.14 10.80
C LEU A 42 22.20 2.61 11.01
N SER A 43 21.47 3.35 11.83
CA SER A 43 21.82 4.74 12.16
C SER A 43 23.09 4.82 13.01
N GLU A 44 23.23 3.95 14.01
CA GLU A 44 24.42 3.86 14.86
C GLU A 44 25.64 3.42 14.04
N GLN A 45 25.47 2.43 13.16
CA GLN A 45 26.53 1.95 12.27
C GLN A 45 27.05 3.06 11.34
N ALA A 46 26.17 3.96 10.87
CA ALA A 46 26.57 5.06 9.98
C ALA A 46 27.47 6.10 10.67
N SER A 47 27.40 6.21 12.01
CA SER A 47 28.23 7.11 12.81
C SER A 47 29.48 6.44 13.43
N GLU A 48 29.60 5.12 13.32
CA GLU A 48 30.67 4.36 13.97
C GLU A 48 31.99 4.46 13.19
N THR A 49 33.09 4.69 13.92
CA THR A 49 34.44 4.87 13.37
C THR A 49 35.36 3.69 13.67
N SER A 50 35.04 2.88 14.68
CA SER A 50 35.76 1.65 15.01
C SER A 50 35.34 0.52 14.07
N PRO A 51 36.28 -0.10 13.31
CA PRO A 51 35.96 -1.21 12.41
C PRO A 51 35.35 -2.43 13.12
N GLU A 52 35.77 -2.70 14.36
CA GLU A 52 35.27 -3.83 15.15
C GLU A 52 33.84 -3.58 15.62
N ALA A 53 33.55 -2.39 16.16
CA ALA A 53 32.21 -2.01 16.57
C ALA A 53 31.25 -1.94 15.38
N ALA A 54 31.70 -1.39 14.24
CA ALA A 54 30.92 -1.36 13.00
C ALA A 54 30.58 -2.76 12.48
N ALA A 55 31.49 -3.73 12.61
CA ALA A 55 31.21 -5.13 12.27
C ALA A 55 30.17 -5.76 13.20
N GLY A 56 30.23 -5.47 14.51
CA GLY A 56 29.22 -5.88 15.49
C GLY A 56 27.82 -5.34 15.17
N LEU A 57 27.72 -4.04 14.91
CA LEU A 57 26.46 -3.37 14.52
C LEU A 57 25.90 -3.94 13.21
N LYS A 58 26.75 -4.18 12.21
CA LYS A 58 26.34 -4.81 10.95
C LYS A 58 25.76 -6.21 11.17
N SER A 59 26.38 -7.03 12.02
CA SER A 59 25.89 -8.37 12.35
C SER A 59 24.53 -8.32 13.06
N ALA A 60 24.38 -7.41 14.03
CA ALA A 60 23.10 -7.19 14.73
C ALA A 60 22.01 -6.70 13.77
N ALA A 61 22.33 -5.79 12.85
CA ALA A 61 21.41 -5.29 11.83
C ALA A 61 20.94 -6.43 10.90
N LEU A 62 21.86 -7.30 10.46
CA LEU A 62 21.48 -8.47 9.67
C LEU A 62 20.51 -9.38 10.43
N LYS A 63 20.78 -9.67 11.71
CA LYS A 63 19.89 -10.48 12.55
C LYS A 63 18.50 -9.84 12.68
N ALA A 64 18.43 -8.55 13.00
CA ALA A 64 17.15 -7.82 13.10
C ALA A 64 16.39 -7.83 11.77
N GLY A 65 17.11 -7.69 10.64
CA GLY A 65 16.52 -7.80 9.30
C GLY A 65 15.91 -9.17 9.01
N PHE A 66 16.58 -10.26 9.41
CA PHE A 66 16.04 -11.62 9.28
C PHE A 66 14.81 -11.85 10.17
N GLU A 67 14.85 -11.38 11.43
CA GLU A 67 13.71 -11.47 12.36
C GLU A 67 12.51 -10.70 11.82
N MET A 68 12.71 -9.47 11.35
CA MET A 68 11.69 -8.65 10.70
C MET A 68 11.06 -9.39 9.52
N GLN A 69 11.86 -9.92 8.60
CA GLN A 69 11.35 -10.62 7.42
C GLN A 69 10.58 -11.88 7.80
N ARG A 70 11.08 -12.67 8.76
CA ARG A 70 10.44 -13.92 9.21
C ARG A 70 9.07 -13.66 9.82
N SER A 71 8.98 -12.72 10.77
CA SER A 71 7.70 -12.38 11.40
C SER A 71 6.72 -11.76 10.39
N LEU A 72 7.21 -10.96 9.45
CA LEU A 72 6.37 -10.41 8.40
C LEU A 72 5.79 -11.48 7.48
N VAL A 73 6.58 -12.49 7.10
CA VAL A 73 6.10 -13.65 6.33
C VAL A 73 5.04 -14.41 7.12
N SER A 74 5.26 -14.66 8.41
CA SER A 74 4.30 -15.35 9.26
C SER A 74 2.96 -14.60 9.35
N ALA A 75 3.00 -13.29 9.62
CA ALA A 75 1.81 -12.44 9.65
C ALA A 75 1.09 -12.35 8.29
N ALA A 76 1.83 -12.31 7.19
CA ALA A 76 1.24 -12.29 5.85
C ALA A 76 0.56 -13.62 5.51
N GLN A 77 1.16 -14.74 5.91
CA GLN A 77 0.60 -16.10 5.73
C GLN A 77 -0.65 -16.32 6.57
N SER A 78 -0.76 -15.70 7.74
CA SER A 78 -1.98 -15.72 8.56
C SER A 78 -3.09 -14.79 8.04
N GLY A 79 -2.86 -14.09 6.92
CA GLY A 79 -3.85 -13.24 6.26
C GLY A 79 -3.85 -11.78 6.71
N HIS A 80 -2.87 -11.33 7.50
CA HIS A 80 -2.87 -9.93 7.97
C HIS A 80 -2.59 -8.96 6.80
N PRO A 81 -3.51 -8.05 6.44
CA PRO A 81 -3.41 -7.25 5.22
C PRO A 81 -2.21 -6.29 5.22
N VAL A 82 -1.93 -5.65 6.36
CA VAL A 82 -0.77 -4.76 6.51
C VAL A 82 0.55 -5.52 6.38
N ALA A 83 0.60 -6.79 6.83
CA ALA A 83 1.79 -7.62 6.69
C ALA A 83 2.02 -8.02 5.23
N GLN A 84 0.96 -8.40 4.51
CA GLN A 84 1.01 -8.65 3.07
C GLN A 84 1.51 -7.41 2.31
N PHE A 85 1.00 -6.22 2.68
CA PHE A 85 1.43 -4.96 2.08
C PHE A 85 2.92 -4.67 2.32
N TYR A 86 3.40 -4.77 3.56
CA TYR A 86 4.82 -4.57 3.86
C TYR A 86 5.70 -5.63 3.19
N LEU A 87 5.25 -6.88 3.12
CA LEU A 87 5.99 -7.95 2.44
C LEU A 87 6.11 -7.63 0.95
N ALA A 88 5.05 -7.13 0.34
CA ALA A 88 5.09 -6.64 -1.04
C ALA A 88 6.15 -5.53 -1.21
N GLN A 89 6.26 -4.58 -0.28
CA GLN A 89 7.31 -3.54 -0.38
C GLN A 89 8.74 -4.10 -0.33
N LEU A 90 8.96 -5.23 0.36
CA LEU A 90 10.26 -5.92 0.33
C LEU A 90 10.51 -6.59 -1.03
N VAL A 91 9.47 -7.19 -1.62
CA VAL A 91 9.53 -7.84 -2.94
C VAL A 91 9.70 -6.83 -4.08
N ASP A 92 9.11 -5.63 -3.97
CA ASP A 92 9.14 -4.57 -5.00
C ASP A 92 10.58 -4.21 -5.41
N LYS A 93 11.50 -4.14 -4.43
CA LYS A 93 12.92 -3.86 -4.68
C LYS A 93 13.60 -4.92 -5.56
N GLN A 94 13.05 -6.14 -5.58
CA GLN A 94 13.54 -7.26 -6.37
C GLN A 94 12.75 -7.44 -7.68
N ALA A 95 11.66 -6.70 -7.88
CA ALA A 95 10.76 -6.85 -9.03
C ALA A 95 11.26 -6.14 -10.29
N ILE A 96 12.24 -5.24 -10.17
CA ILE A 96 12.81 -4.52 -11.32
C ILE A 96 13.48 -5.53 -12.26
N GLY A 97 12.92 -5.67 -13.47
CA GLY A 97 13.39 -6.63 -14.47
C GLY A 97 13.09 -8.10 -14.17
N ASN A 98 12.31 -8.41 -13.13
CA ASN A 98 12.00 -9.78 -12.73
C ASN A 98 10.47 -10.03 -12.75
N PRO A 99 9.94 -10.66 -13.82
CA PRO A 99 8.51 -10.91 -13.95
C PRO A 99 7.91 -11.75 -12.82
N LYS A 100 8.64 -12.77 -12.33
CA LYS A 100 8.18 -13.62 -11.22
C LYS A 100 8.02 -12.82 -9.92
N LYS A 101 8.97 -11.92 -9.65
CA LYS A 101 8.90 -11.04 -8.48
C LYS A 101 7.82 -9.98 -8.63
N ARG A 102 7.56 -9.50 -9.85
CA ARG A 102 6.41 -8.62 -10.14
C ARG A 102 5.08 -9.33 -9.89
N GLU A 103 4.95 -10.59 -10.30
CA GLU A 103 3.76 -11.38 -10.04
C GLU A 103 3.55 -11.59 -8.54
N GLU A 104 4.59 -12.00 -7.81
CA GLU A 104 4.56 -12.15 -6.35
C GLU A 104 4.16 -10.85 -5.65
N TYR A 105 4.71 -9.72 -6.08
CA TYR A 105 4.34 -8.39 -5.60
C TYR A 105 2.84 -8.12 -5.78
N CYS A 106 2.32 -8.30 -6.99
CA CYS A 106 0.93 -8.00 -7.29
C CYS A 106 -0.05 -8.95 -6.61
N GLN A 107 0.32 -10.22 -6.42
CA GLN A 107 -0.48 -11.16 -5.63
C GLN A 107 -0.60 -10.73 -4.16
N LEU A 108 0.49 -10.25 -3.55
CA LEU A 108 0.46 -9.75 -2.17
C LEU A 108 -0.38 -8.47 -2.05
N ILE A 109 -0.24 -7.54 -2.99
CA ILE A 109 -1.02 -6.30 -3.03
C ILE A 109 -2.51 -6.58 -3.26
N ASP A 110 -2.88 -7.48 -4.17
CA ASP A 110 -4.29 -7.82 -4.40
C ASP A 110 -4.92 -8.45 -3.16
N LYS A 111 -4.24 -9.41 -2.51
CA LYS A 111 -4.73 -10.01 -1.25
C LYS A 111 -4.95 -8.97 -0.14
N ALA A 112 -4.02 -8.02 0.02
CA ALA A 112 -4.15 -6.96 1.00
C ALA A 112 -5.33 -6.02 0.68
N ALA A 113 -5.54 -5.69 -0.60
CA ALA A 113 -6.66 -4.89 -1.06
C ALA A 113 -8.01 -5.61 -0.90
N GLU A 114 -8.09 -6.91 -1.23
CA GLU A 114 -9.28 -7.76 -1.00
C GLU A 114 -9.63 -7.85 0.48
N SER A 115 -8.62 -7.85 1.34
CA SER A 115 -8.76 -7.84 2.80
C SER A 115 -9.06 -6.45 3.38
N GLY A 116 -9.31 -5.45 2.52
CA GLY A 116 -9.83 -4.14 2.92
C GLY A 116 -8.79 -3.07 3.25
N LEU A 117 -7.50 -3.25 2.92
CA LEU A 117 -6.48 -2.23 3.13
C LEU A 117 -6.46 -1.19 2.00
N LEU A 118 -6.83 0.06 2.29
CA LEU A 118 -6.92 1.15 1.32
C LEU A 118 -5.57 1.45 0.66
N ALA A 119 -4.49 1.42 1.44
CA ALA A 119 -3.14 1.63 0.91
C ALA A 119 -2.77 0.62 -0.18
N ALA A 120 -3.20 -0.64 -0.02
CA ALA A 120 -2.98 -1.67 -1.02
C ALA A 120 -3.82 -1.44 -2.27
N ALA A 121 -5.09 -1.05 -2.14
CA ALA A 121 -5.95 -0.74 -3.28
C ALA A 121 -5.42 0.44 -4.12
N VAL A 122 -4.90 1.49 -3.47
CA VAL A 122 -4.23 2.61 -4.16
C VAL A 122 -2.99 2.12 -4.92
N VAL A 123 -2.12 1.36 -4.25
CA VAL A 123 -0.88 0.84 -4.87
C VAL A 123 -1.17 -0.14 -5.99
N GLN A 124 -2.26 -0.89 -5.90
CA GLN A 124 -2.70 -1.83 -6.92
C GLN A 124 -2.96 -1.12 -8.25
N ILE A 125 -3.69 -0.01 -8.25
CA ILE A 125 -3.94 0.79 -9.45
C ILE A 125 -2.62 1.26 -10.06
N TYR A 126 -1.68 1.76 -9.25
CA TYR A 126 -0.42 2.27 -9.80
C TYR A 126 0.49 1.22 -10.42
N LYS A 127 0.58 0.03 -9.82
CA LYS A 127 1.66 -0.92 -10.13
C LYS A 127 1.20 -2.22 -10.76
N CYS A 128 -0.04 -2.62 -10.53
CA CYS A 128 -0.57 -3.94 -10.88
C CYS A 128 -1.75 -3.89 -11.85
N ASP A 129 -2.40 -2.73 -12.01
CA ASP A 129 -3.47 -2.55 -12.98
C ASP A 129 -2.89 -2.40 -14.39
N ASP A 130 -3.00 -3.48 -15.17
CA ASP A 130 -2.56 -3.52 -16.55
C ASP A 130 -3.45 -2.67 -17.47
N GLY A 131 -4.75 -2.55 -17.18
CA GLY A 131 -5.66 -1.70 -17.93
C GLY A 131 -5.28 -0.23 -17.80
N PHE A 132 -5.00 0.23 -16.57
CA PHE A 132 -4.46 1.56 -16.35
C PHE A 132 -3.13 1.78 -17.08
N ARG A 133 -2.18 0.84 -16.96
CA ARG A 133 -0.85 0.97 -17.58
C ARG A 133 -0.88 0.95 -19.11
N LYS A 134 -1.79 0.19 -19.70
CA LYS A 134 -1.96 0.06 -21.16
C LYS A 134 -3.00 1.03 -21.72
N GLN A 135 -3.64 1.81 -20.85
CA GLN A 135 -4.78 2.67 -21.18
C GLN A 135 -5.97 1.91 -21.78
N ASP A 136 -6.11 0.63 -21.42
CA ASP A 136 -7.25 -0.21 -21.77
C ASP A 136 -8.31 -0.10 -20.67
N PHE A 137 -9.06 1.00 -20.71
CA PHE A 137 -10.11 1.29 -19.74
C PHE A 137 -11.37 0.42 -19.93
N GLY A 138 -11.39 -0.47 -20.93
CA GLY A 138 -12.42 -1.49 -21.10
C GLY A 138 -12.14 -2.80 -20.35
N ASP A 139 -10.93 -2.95 -19.79
CA ASP A 139 -10.52 -4.18 -19.12
C ASP A 139 -11.38 -4.46 -17.86
N ARG A 140 -11.80 -5.72 -17.72
CA ARG A 140 -12.69 -6.12 -16.61
C ARG A 140 -11.99 -6.11 -15.26
N GLU A 141 -10.70 -6.43 -15.22
CA GLU A 141 -9.94 -6.37 -13.98
C GLU A 141 -9.70 -4.92 -13.56
N HIS A 142 -9.40 -4.02 -14.51
CA HIS A 142 -9.38 -2.58 -14.27
C HIS A 142 -10.70 -2.09 -13.64
N HIS A 143 -11.85 -2.44 -14.21
CA HIS A 143 -13.16 -2.08 -13.66
C HIS A 143 -13.36 -2.60 -12.23
N ARG A 144 -12.97 -3.86 -11.98
CA ARG A 144 -13.06 -4.50 -10.66
C ARG A 144 -12.20 -3.75 -9.64
N MET A 145 -10.96 -3.43 -9.98
CA MET A 145 -10.01 -2.72 -9.12
C MET A 145 -10.49 -1.30 -8.83
N LEU A 146 -10.91 -0.56 -9.86
CA LEU A 146 -11.41 0.81 -9.72
C LEU A 146 -12.68 0.87 -8.86
N SER A 147 -13.62 -0.06 -9.09
CA SER A 147 -14.85 -0.15 -8.29
C SER A 147 -14.55 -0.47 -6.81
N ARG A 148 -13.57 -1.34 -6.55
CA ARG A 148 -13.10 -1.63 -5.19
C ARG A 148 -12.49 -0.39 -4.55
N LEU A 149 -11.61 0.31 -5.26
CA LEU A 149 -10.99 1.55 -4.78
C LEU A 149 -12.05 2.61 -4.43
N ALA A 150 -13.04 2.81 -5.30
CA ALA A 150 -14.14 3.76 -5.08
C ALA A 150 -14.91 3.47 -3.78
N ARG A 151 -15.26 2.20 -3.53
CA ARG A 151 -15.92 1.80 -2.28
C ARG A 151 -15.02 2.01 -1.06
N MET A 152 -13.75 1.65 -1.16
CA MET A 152 -12.80 1.77 -0.05
C MET A 152 -12.44 3.22 0.28
N ALA A 153 -12.47 4.12 -0.70
CA ALA A 153 -12.26 5.55 -0.50
C ALA A 153 -13.37 6.20 0.36
N GLU A 154 -14.57 5.62 0.35
CA GLU A 154 -15.72 6.09 1.13
C GLU A 154 -15.86 5.40 2.49
N ALA A 155 -15.44 4.14 2.56
CA ALA A 155 -15.48 3.36 3.78
C ALA A 155 -14.32 3.71 4.72
N LYS A 156 -14.57 3.64 6.03
CA LYS A 156 -13.49 3.65 7.02
C LYS A 156 -12.70 2.35 6.90
N ASP A 157 -11.39 2.44 6.66
CA ASP A 157 -10.51 1.28 6.61
C ASP A 157 -10.45 0.63 8.00
N ALA A 158 -10.74 -0.67 8.10
CA ALA A 158 -10.66 -1.41 9.36
C ALA A 158 -9.23 -1.44 9.95
N ASN A 159 -8.22 -1.25 9.09
CA ASN A 159 -6.80 -1.24 9.42
C ASN A 159 -6.25 0.18 9.67
N TRP A 160 -7.11 1.21 9.76
CA TRP A 160 -6.69 2.61 9.89
C TRP A 160 -5.65 2.87 11.00
N ARG A 161 -5.67 2.10 12.09
CA ARG A 161 -4.73 2.23 13.21
C ARG A 161 -3.27 1.91 12.86
N TRP A 162 -3.05 1.19 11.76
CA TRP A 162 -1.72 0.79 11.31
C TRP A 162 -1.07 1.82 10.39
N TYR A 163 -1.77 2.91 10.09
CA TYR A 163 -1.22 4.05 9.39
C TYR A 163 -0.31 4.88 10.32
N PRO A 164 0.71 5.57 9.79
CA PRO A 164 1.00 5.75 8.37
C PRO A 164 1.63 4.51 7.71
N LEU A 165 1.42 4.37 6.39
CA LEU A 165 1.97 3.28 5.58
C LEU A 165 2.84 3.83 4.44
N PRO A 166 3.84 3.08 3.95
CA PRO A 166 4.73 3.59 2.92
C PRO A 166 4.03 3.73 1.57
N LEU A 167 4.18 4.89 0.93
CA LEU A 167 3.85 5.15 -0.46
C LEU A 167 5.09 5.69 -1.18
N PHE A 168 5.45 5.09 -2.31
CA PHE A 168 6.63 5.50 -3.07
C PHE A 168 6.35 6.70 -3.98
N MET A 169 5.15 6.75 -4.55
CA MET A 169 4.68 7.83 -5.42
C MET A 169 3.15 7.88 -5.37
N GLY A 170 2.62 9.09 -5.48
CA GLY A 170 1.21 9.41 -5.59
C GLY A 170 1.06 10.80 -6.19
N MET A 171 -0.16 11.16 -6.57
CA MET A 171 -0.50 12.51 -7.06
C MET A 171 -0.75 13.46 -5.89
N CYS A 172 -1.21 12.95 -4.75
CA CYS A 172 -1.42 13.71 -3.52
C CYS A 172 -0.17 13.77 -2.65
N VAL A 173 0.76 12.84 -2.85
CA VAL A 173 1.97 12.72 -2.05
C VAL A 173 3.18 13.09 -2.91
N PRO A 174 3.81 14.27 -2.69
CA PRO A 174 5.00 14.64 -3.46
C PRO A 174 6.09 13.57 -3.31
N PRO A 175 6.85 13.29 -4.38
CA PRO A 175 7.88 12.27 -4.33
C PRO A 175 8.90 12.62 -3.25
N PRO A 176 9.35 11.64 -2.47
CA PRO A 176 10.34 11.87 -1.43
C PRO A 176 11.64 12.40 -2.04
N GLU A 177 12.28 13.33 -1.32
CA GLU A 177 13.58 13.86 -1.72
C GLU A 177 14.61 12.74 -1.87
N ARG A 178 15.52 12.95 -2.82
CA ARG A 178 16.63 12.03 -3.04
C ARG A 178 17.66 12.24 -1.93
N VAL A 179 17.98 11.16 -1.23
CA VAL A 179 19.00 11.16 -0.18
C VAL A 179 20.28 10.51 -0.73
N SER A 180 21.38 11.24 -0.70
CA SER A 180 22.71 10.70 -1.00
C SER A 180 23.19 9.87 0.18
N ILE A 181 23.54 8.59 -0.07
CA ILE A 181 24.18 7.74 0.94
C ILE A 181 25.69 7.77 0.68
N PRO A 182 26.53 8.03 1.70
CA PRO A 182 27.98 7.89 1.58
C PRO A 182 28.36 6.52 1.01
N GLY A 183 29.14 6.51 -0.08
CA GLY A 183 29.58 5.28 -0.75
C GLY A 183 28.59 4.66 -1.74
N SER A 184 27.39 5.23 -1.91
CA SER A 184 26.47 4.84 -2.99
C SER A 184 26.61 5.79 -4.19
N PRO A 185 26.84 5.28 -5.42
CA PRO A 185 26.84 6.11 -6.62
C PRO A 185 25.44 6.59 -7.02
N ILE A 186 24.39 6.03 -6.41
CA ILE A 186 22.99 6.32 -6.74
C ILE A 186 22.29 6.86 -5.48
N PRO A 187 21.74 8.08 -5.51
CA PRO A 187 20.93 8.58 -4.42
C PRO A 187 19.63 7.78 -4.33
N ILE A 188 19.21 7.44 -3.11
CA ILE A 188 18.00 6.66 -2.87
C ILE A 188 16.80 7.59 -2.69
N ARG A 189 15.61 7.11 -3.07
CA ARG A 189 14.34 7.71 -2.65
C ARG A 189 13.73 6.80 -1.57
N PRO A 190 13.79 7.18 -0.28
CA PRO A 190 13.10 6.41 0.74
C PRO A 190 11.59 6.50 0.50
N SER A 191 10.82 5.45 0.77
CA SER A 191 9.35 5.57 0.75
C SER A 191 8.90 6.59 1.80
N ARG A 192 7.99 7.49 1.44
CA ARG A 192 7.36 8.40 2.40
C ARG A 192 6.31 7.61 3.19
N MET A 193 6.28 7.83 4.49
CA MET A 193 5.18 7.34 5.33
C MET A 193 3.98 8.26 5.10
N THR A 194 2.88 7.68 4.62
CA THR A 194 1.67 8.37 4.21
C THR A 194 0.54 8.04 5.18
N SER A 195 -0.11 9.07 5.70
CA SER A 195 -1.23 8.99 6.63
C SER A 195 -2.48 8.39 5.98
N TYR A 196 -3.44 7.99 6.80
CA TYR A 196 -4.71 7.45 6.30
C TYR A 196 -5.46 8.47 5.44
N THR A 197 -5.56 9.72 5.88
CA THR A 197 -6.26 10.80 5.15
C THR A 197 -5.61 11.08 3.80
N GLU A 198 -4.27 11.10 3.73
CA GLU A 198 -3.56 11.26 2.44
C GLU A 198 -3.86 10.11 1.48
N PHE A 199 -3.93 8.85 1.97
CA PHE A 199 -4.35 7.72 1.15
C PHE A 199 -5.82 7.82 0.70
N GLN A 200 -6.70 8.40 1.50
CA GLN A 200 -8.08 8.68 1.06
C GLN A 200 -8.10 9.74 -0.05
N GLY A 201 -7.27 10.79 0.08
CA GLY A 201 -7.12 11.81 -0.95
C GLY A 201 -6.63 11.21 -2.27
N GLU A 202 -5.58 10.38 -2.18
CA GLU A 202 -5.02 9.65 -3.31
C GLU A 202 -6.05 8.74 -3.98
N ALA A 203 -6.81 7.99 -3.19
CA ALA A 203 -7.86 7.12 -3.70
C ALA A 203 -8.98 7.90 -4.40
N ASN A 204 -9.47 8.99 -3.81
CA ASN A 204 -10.50 9.81 -4.44
C ASN A 204 -10.00 10.44 -5.74
N LEU A 205 -8.77 10.95 -5.78
CA LEU A 205 -8.21 11.53 -7.00
C LEU A 205 -8.02 10.48 -8.10
N LEU A 206 -7.48 9.29 -7.77
CA LEU A 206 -7.37 8.19 -8.72
C LEU A 206 -8.73 7.79 -9.29
N VAL A 207 -9.75 7.65 -8.44
CA VAL A 207 -11.10 7.34 -8.90
C VAL A 207 -11.61 8.43 -9.83
N ALA A 208 -11.44 9.71 -9.49
CA ALA A 208 -11.88 10.81 -10.36
C ALA A 208 -11.29 10.74 -11.77
N ILE A 209 -9.97 10.53 -11.86
CA ILE A 209 -9.24 10.52 -13.12
C ILE A 209 -9.64 9.33 -14.00
N LEU A 210 -9.90 8.18 -13.38
CA LEU A 210 -10.17 6.94 -14.09
C LEU A 210 -11.66 6.76 -14.40
N THR A 211 -12.56 7.33 -13.60
CA THR A 211 -14.01 7.21 -13.81
C THR A 211 -14.48 7.84 -15.13
N ILE A 212 -13.86 8.92 -15.61
CA ILE A 212 -14.24 9.55 -16.89
C ILE A 212 -13.93 8.64 -18.09
N PRO A 213 -12.67 8.22 -18.34
CA PRO A 213 -12.37 7.37 -19.48
C PRO A 213 -13.01 5.97 -19.36
N THR A 214 -13.29 5.50 -18.14
CA THR A 214 -13.86 4.16 -17.92
C THR A 214 -15.38 4.15 -18.00
N PHE A 215 -16.07 5.16 -17.47
CA PHE A 215 -17.53 5.16 -17.32
C PHE A 215 -18.24 6.42 -17.86
N GLY A 216 -17.50 7.46 -18.27
CA GLY A 216 -18.06 8.73 -18.73
C GLY A 216 -18.75 9.56 -17.63
N GLN A 217 -18.51 9.25 -16.35
CA GLN A 217 -19.25 9.86 -15.22
C GLN A 217 -18.55 11.12 -14.70
N VAL A 218 -18.73 12.22 -15.41
CA VAL A 218 -18.10 13.52 -15.11
C VAL A 218 -18.48 14.08 -13.73
N ASP A 219 -19.75 13.99 -13.33
CA ASP A 219 -20.20 14.53 -12.04
C ASP A 219 -19.63 13.74 -10.85
N GLU A 220 -19.47 12.42 -10.98
CA GLU A 220 -18.76 11.63 -9.98
C GLU A 220 -17.30 12.06 -9.90
N ALA A 221 -16.62 12.22 -11.04
CA ALA A 221 -15.23 12.67 -11.04
C ALA A 221 -15.06 14.03 -10.35
N ARG A 222 -15.95 15.01 -10.60
CA ARG A 222 -15.94 16.30 -9.90
C ARG A 222 -16.11 16.15 -8.39
N SER A 223 -17.09 15.35 -7.95
CA SER A 223 -17.33 15.09 -6.52
C SER A 223 -16.11 14.45 -5.84
N ARG A 224 -15.45 13.52 -6.53
CA ARG A 224 -14.23 12.84 -6.06
C ARG A 224 -13.05 13.81 -5.95
N ILE A 225 -12.87 14.73 -6.91
CA ILE A 225 -11.84 15.78 -6.83
C ILE A 225 -12.05 16.67 -5.61
N GLN A 226 -13.29 17.09 -5.33
CA GLN A 226 -13.60 17.90 -4.14
C GLN A 226 -13.28 17.16 -2.84
N LYS A 227 -13.61 15.86 -2.76
CA LYS A 227 -13.22 15.01 -1.61
C LYS A 227 -11.70 14.95 -1.45
N ALA A 228 -10.96 14.79 -2.55
CA ALA A 228 -9.49 14.75 -2.52
C ALA A 228 -8.91 16.10 -2.05
N GLN A 229 -9.46 17.23 -2.48
CA GLN A 229 -9.07 18.57 -2.01
C GLN A 229 -9.30 18.73 -0.51
N ALA A 230 -10.45 18.27 0.01
CA ALA A 230 -10.75 18.28 1.44
C ALA A 230 -9.85 17.35 2.27
N GLN A 231 -9.06 16.49 1.61
CA GLN A 231 -8.08 15.57 2.20
C GLN A 231 -6.64 16.04 1.95
N ASP A 232 -6.47 17.34 1.70
CA ASP A 232 -5.19 18.03 1.46
C ASP A 232 -4.37 17.42 0.31
N CYS A 233 -5.04 16.89 -0.72
CA CYS A 233 -4.38 16.37 -1.91
C CYS A 233 -3.96 17.50 -2.86
N PRO A 234 -2.65 17.83 -3.00
CA PRO A 234 -2.21 18.94 -3.87
C PRO A 234 -2.46 18.66 -5.36
N GLY A 235 -2.41 17.39 -5.77
CA GLY A 235 -2.69 17.00 -7.16
C GLY A 235 -4.12 17.33 -7.61
N ALA A 236 -5.08 17.42 -6.68
CA ALA A 236 -6.49 17.57 -7.02
C ALA A 236 -6.82 18.93 -7.67
N GLU A 237 -6.10 19.99 -7.32
CA GLU A 237 -6.29 21.33 -7.91
C GLU A 237 -6.01 21.33 -9.41
N ALA A 238 -4.86 20.78 -9.83
CA ALA A 238 -4.47 20.69 -11.23
C ALA A 238 -5.48 19.89 -12.08
N PHE A 239 -6.04 18.80 -11.52
CA PHE A 239 -7.06 18.01 -12.21
C PHE A 239 -8.42 18.71 -12.28
N SER A 240 -8.79 19.48 -11.24
CA SER A 240 -10.02 20.28 -11.24
C SER A 240 -10.02 21.28 -12.40
N GLU A 241 -8.91 22.00 -12.60
CA GLU A 241 -8.80 22.98 -13.69
C GLU A 241 -8.85 22.33 -15.08
N GLY A 242 -8.21 21.18 -15.23
CA GLY A 242 -8.23 20.42 -16.49
C GLY A 242 -9.64 19.94 -16.85
N LEU A 243 -10.34 19.37 -15.87
CA LEU A 243 -11.70 18.85 -16.07
C LEU A 243 -12.68 19.96 -16.49
N GLU A 244 -12.65 21.12 -15.84
CA GLU A 244 -13.56 22.22 -16.20
C GLU A 244 -13.31 22.75 -17.62
N LYS A 245 -12.05 22.80 -18.07
CA LYS A 245 -11.71 23.16 -19.46
C LYS A 245 -12.28 22.15 -20.46
N GLU A 246 -12.18 20.86 -20.15
CA GLU A 246 -12.69 19.79 -21.01
C GLU A 246 -14.22 19.83 -21.10
N ILE A 247 -14.91 19.97 -19.97
CA ILE A 247 -16.38 20.17 -19.92
C ILE A 247 -16.81 21.38 -20.75
N GLN A 248 -16.08 22.50 -20.66
CA GLN A 248 -16.38 23.70 -21.44
C GLN A 248 -16.17 23.50 -22.94
N SER A 249 -15.16 22.72 -23.34
CA SER A 249 -14.90 22.41 -24.75
C SER A 249 -16.00 21.55 -25.38
N LEU A 250 -16.59 20.62 -24.63
CA LEU A 250 -17.69 19.76 -25.07
C LEU A 250 -19.04 20.49 -25.22
N LYS A 251 -19.15 21.72 -24.70
CA LYS A 251 -20.37 22.55 -24.79
C LYS A 251 -20.35 23.56 -25.95
N ARG A 252 -19.25 23.63 -26.72
CA ARG A 252 -19.10 24.50 -27.90
C ARG A 252 -19.32 23.72 -29.18
#